data_AF-A0A929XLR3-F1
#
_entry.id   AF-A0A929XLR3-F1
#
_cell.length_a   1.000
_cell.length_b   1.000
_cell.length_c   1.000
_cell.angle_alpha   90.00
_cell.angle_beta   90.00
_cell.angle_gamma   90.00
#
_symmetry.space_group_name_H-M   'P 1'
#
loop_
_entity.id
_entity.type
_entity.pdbx_description
1 polymer ?
#
loop_
_entity_poly.entity_id
_entity_poly.type
_entity_poly.pdbx_seq_one_letter_code
_entity_poly.pdbx_strand_id
1 'polypeptide(L)'
;MCKLIEIQESGEPLPVVLVGVNTGKSDRAYADEMRELKELVRACNMEAVDTLVQNAQVPVQATLLGSGKVEELKAVLYASHAGRVVFNEMLTPAQFRNLQKILDVEVMDRTGLILRIFSDRARTREARLQVEYARLQYLMPRLTGMWTHFGRQAGGSGRLSNKGVGETQLELDRRHIERRMAELRRELNRIDQERSVQREKRLSSTLPRIALVGYTNAGKSTLMNKLLAQGSASFAEEKQVYAQDMLFATLDTTIRRIDIKGRKPFLLSDTVGFIRELPPDLVKAFLSTLEE
;
A
#
# COMPACT_ATOMS: atom_id res chain seq x y z
N MET A 1 22.76 2.75 -11.29
CA MET A 1 22.82 2.52 -9.83
C MET A 1 21.86 3.51 -9.18
N CYS A 2 20.68 3.03 -8.80
CA CYS A 2 19.60 3.86 -8.25
C CYS A 2 20.04 4.47 -6.91
N LYS A 3 20.25 5.79 -6.86
CA LYS A 3 20.13 6.52 -5.60
C LYS A 3 18.64 6.59 -5.26
N LEU A 4 18.12 5.48 -4.73
CA LEU A 4 17.07 5.54 -3.73
C LEU A 4 17.69 6.35 -2.59
N ILE A 5 17.21 7.58 -2.43
CA ILE A 5 17.68 8.50 -1.40
C ILE A 5 17.54 7.78 -0.05
N GLU A 6 18.67 7.66 0.62
CA GLU A 6 18.78 7.20 1.99
C GLU A 6 17.82 8.01 2.87
N ILE A 7 17.06 7.29 3.67
CA ILE A 7 16.15 7.80 4.68
C ILE A 7 16.98 8.66 5.64
N GLN A 8 16.64 9.94 5.77
CA GLN A 8 17.09 10.68 6.95
C GLN A 8 16.43 10.05 8.17
N GLU A 9 17.24 9.41 9.01
CA GLU A 9 16.93 9.01 10.39
C GLU A 9 16.83 10.27 11.29
N SER A 10 15.89 11.16 10.99
CA SER A 10 15.37 12.10 11.98
C SER A 10 14.07 11.52 12.50
N GLY A 11 13.97 11.22 13.79
CA GLY A 11 12.79 10.63 14.44
C GLY A 11 11.52 11.49 14.43
N GLU A 12 11.45 12.52 13.58
CA GLU A 12 10.29 13.38 13.41
C GLU A 12 9.44 12.91 12.21
N PRO A 13 8.11 12.87 12.36
CA PRO A 13 7.22 12.50 11.27
C PRO A 13 7.41 13.41 10.04
N LEU A 14 7.38 12.83 8.84
CA LEU A 14 7.46 13.62 7.61
C LEU A 14 6.16 14.44 7.43
N PRO A 15 6.23 15.78 7.32
CA PRO A 15 5.05 16.61 7.13
C PRO A 15 4.48 16.42 5.72
N VAL A 16 3.16 16.18 5.64
CA VAL A 16 2.44 15.98 4.38
C VAL A 16 1.12 16.75 4.34
N VAL A 17 0.73 17.17 3.14
CA VAL A 17 -0.60 17.74 2.88
C VAL A 17 -1.50 16.65 2.32
N LEU A 18 -2.68 16.48 2.90
CA LEU A 18 -3.68 15.56 2.39
C LEU A 18 -4.56 16.25 1.36
N VAL A 19 -4.87 15.55 0.27
CA VAL A 19 -5.75 16.05 -0.78
C VAL A 19 -6.85 15.05 -1.04
N GLY A 20 -8.08 15.56 -1.14
CA GLY A 20 -9.25 14.76 -1.49
C GLY A 20 -10.15 15.44 -2.52
N VAL A 21 -10.76 14.64 -3.40
CA VAL A 21 -11.85 15.09 -4.28
C VAL A 21 -13.15 14.36 -3.97
N ASN A 22 -14.13 15.11 -3.45
CA ASN A 22 -15.46 14.58 -3.20
C ASN A 22 -16.35 14.71 -4.45
N THR A 23 -16.70 13.57 -5.04
CA THR A 23 -17.54 13.47 -6.25
C THR A 23 -19.02 13.21 -5.95
N GLY A 24 -19.55 13.80 -4.87
CA GLY A 24 -20.97 13.73 -4.50
C GLY A 24 -21.32 12.78 -3.36
N LYS A 25 -20.33 12.32 -2.58
CA LYS A 25 -20.57 11.65 -1.29
C LYS A 25 -21.05 12.70 -0.26
N SER A 26 -21.83 12.28 0.73
CA SER A 26 -22.22 13.17 1.82
C SER A 26 -20.99 13.62 2.61
N ASP A 27 -21.02 14.84 3.14
CA ASP A 27 -19.88 15.43 3.88
C ASP A 27 -19.41 14.52 5.01
N ARG A 28 -20.35 13.88 5.72
CA ARG A 28 -20.03 12.92 6.79
C ARG A 28 -19.28 11.70 6.25
N ALA A 29 -19.76 11.10 5.18
CA ALA A 29 -19.14 9.92 4.60
C ALA A 29 -17.74 10.23 4.06
N TYR A 30 -17.56 11.41 3.45
CA TYR A 30 -16.27 11.85 2.93
C TYR A 30 -15.28 12.24 4.04
N ALA A 31 -15.76 12.87 5.12
CA ALA A 31 -14.95 13.15 6.30
C ALA A 31 -14.41 11.87 6.95
N ASP A 32 -15.20 10.79 6.97
CA ASP A 32 -14.74 9.49 7.46
C ASP A 32 -13.64 8.89 6.55
N GLU A 33 -13.72 9.09 5.23
CA GLU A 33 -12.67 8.65 4.28
C GLU A 33 -11.37 9.42 4.45
N MET A 34 -11.44 10.74 4.63
CA MET A 34 -10.26 11.57 4.91
C MET A 34 -9.66 11.24 6.28
N ARG A 35 -10.49 10.85 7.26
CA ARG A 35 -10.00 10.34 8.56
C ARG A 35 -9.24 9.03 8.38
N GLU A 36 -9.76 8.11 7.57
CA GLU A 36 -9.05 6.86 7.22
C GLU A 36 -7.72 7.16 6.51
N LEU A 37 -7.68 8.12 5.57
CA LEU A 37 -6.44 8.54 4.92
C LEU A 37 -5.41 9.06 5.94
N LYS A 38 -5.85 9.87 6.91
CA LYS A 38 -4.97 10.39 7.96
C LYS A 38 -4.37 9.26 8.80
N GLU A 39 -5.14 8.22 9.10
CA GLU A 39 -4.63 7.02 9.78
C GLU A 39 -3.64 6.22 8.93
N LEU A 40 -3.84 6.14 7.60
CA LEU A 40 -2.87 5.52 6.69
C LEU A 40 -1.54 6.29 6.66
N VAL A 41 -1.62 7.63 6.67
CA VAL A 41 -0.44 8.51 6.68
C VAL A 41 0.35 8.35 7.99
N ARG A 42 -0.35 8.32 9.13
CA ARG A 42 0.26 8.02 10.43
C ARG A 42 0.96 6.66 10.46
N ALA A 43 0.36 5.64 9.86
CA ALA A 43 0.94 4.30 9.75
C ALA A 43 2.24 4.25 8.93
N CYS A 44 2.55 5.28 8.13
CA CYS A 44 3.79 5.44 7.37
C CYS A 44 4.82 6.38 8.03
N ASN A 45 4.67 6.70 9.33
CA ASN A 45 5.49 7.69 10.03
C ASN A 45 5.48 9.07 9.34
N MET A 46 4.29 9.49 8.88
CA MET A 46 4.06 10.80 8.29
C MET A 46 3.02 11.56 9.11
N GLU A 47 3.07 12.89 9.10
CA GLU A 47 2.14 13.77 9.80
C GLU A 47 1.36 14.64 8.81
N ALA A 48 0.03 14.54 8.87
CA ALA A 48 -0.86 15.39 8.08
C ALA A 48 -0.93 16.79 8.69
N VAL A 49 -0.16 17.73 8.12
CA VAL A 49 -0.09 19.13 8.57
C VAL A 49 -1.25 19.98 8.06
N ASP A 50 -1.81 19.62 6.91
CA ASP A 50 -3.00 20.27 6.36
C ASP A 50 -3.83 19.28 5.53
N THR A 51 -5.09 19.63 5.26
CA THR A 51 -6.02 18.83 4.47
C THR A 51 -6.85 19.72 3.55
N LEU A 52 -6.74 19.44 2.26
CA LEU A 52 -7.37 20.21 1.21
C LEU A 52 -8.38 19.35 0.45
N VAL A 53 -9.66 19.71 0.53
CA VAL A 53 -10.75 18.98 -0.11
C VAL A 53 -11.37 19.84 -1.22
N GLN A 54 -11.62 19.20 -2.37
CA GLN A 54 -12.36 19.79 -3.48
C GLN A 54 -13.68 19.05 -3.67
N ASN A 55 -14.80 19.77 -3.59
CA ASN A 55 -16.10 19.25 -4.02
C ASN A 55 -16.23 19.47 -5.53
N ALA A 56 -16.28 18.39 -6.31
CA ALA A 56 -16.42 18.47 -7.77
C ALA A 56 -17.14 17.24 -8.30
N GLN A 57 -18.21 17.41 -9.09
CA GLN A 57 -18.93 16.27 -9.66
C GLN A 57 -18.09 15.47 -10.66
N VAL A 58 -17.23 16.15 -11.42
CA VAL A 58 -16.32 15.52 -12.39
C VAL A 58 -14.90 15.98 -12.11
N PRO A 59 -13.98 15.07 -11.74
CA PRO A 59 -12.57 15.42 -11.55
C PRO A 59 -11.90 15.83 -12.86
N VAL A 60 -10.89 16.68 -12.76
CA VAL A 60 -10.11 17.12 -13.94
C VAL A 60 -9.21 15.98 -14.41
N GLN A 61 -9.31 15.61 -15.69
CA GLN A 61 -8.53 14.49 -16.23
C GLN A 61 -7.01 14.71 -16.12
N ALA A 62 -6.55 15.95 -16.23
CA ALA A 62 -5.12 16.28 -16.22
C ALA A 62 -4.47 16.24 -14.83
N THR A 63 -5.19 16.63 -13.77
CA THR A 63 -4.62 16.91 -12.44
C THR A 63 -5.47 16.41 -11.29
N LEU A 64 -6.63 15.81 -11.55
CA LEU A 64 -7.70 15.50 -10.60
C LEU A 64 -8.38 16.77 -10.02
N LEU A 65 -7.58 17.77 -9.63
CA LEU A 65 -7.98 19.07 -9.12
C LEU A 65 -8.18 20.11 -10.23
N GLY A 66 -9.03 21.10 -9.97
CA GLY A 66 -9.13 22.33 -10.78
C GLY A 66 -7.88 23.20 -10.66
N SER A 67 -7.60 24.04 -11.66
CA SER A 67 -6.39 24.89 -11.71
C SER A 67 -6.22 25.76 -10.46
N GLY A 68 -7.27 26.47 -10.03
CA GLY A 68 -7.21 27.30 -8.82
C GLY A 68 -6.92 26.49 -7.55
N LYS A 69 -7.40 25.24 -7.49
CA LYS A 69 -7.16 24.35 -6.35
C LYS A 69 -5.73 23.78 -6.35
N VAL A 70 -5.13 23.62 -7.53
CA VAL A 70 -3.71 23.28 -7.67
C VAL A 70 -2.82 24.44 -7.21
N GLU A 71 -3.18 25.68 -7.52
CA GLU A 71 -2.47 26.88 -7.04
C GLU A 71 -2.59 27.02 -5.51
N GLU A 72 -3.79 26.82 -4.97
CA GLU A 72 -4.03 26.78 -3.52
C GLU A 72 -3.16 25.70 -2.85
N LEU A 73 -3.15 24.48 -3.39
CA LEU A 73 -2.32 23.39 -2.89
C LEU A 73 -0.83 23.76 -2.90
N LYS A 74 -0.35 24.43 -3.95
CA LYS A 74 1.04 24.90 -4.02
C LYS A 74 1.36 25.92 -2.93
N ALA A 75 0.45 26.85 -2.66
CA ALA A 75 0.59 27.82 -1.58
C ALA A 75 0.63 27.15 -0.20
N VAL A 76 -0.25 26.16 0.03
CA VAL A 76 -0.29 25.38 1.28
C VAL A 76 1.01 24.59 1.47
N LEU A 77 1.51 23.91 0.43
CA LEU A 77 2.78 23.17 0.48
C LEU A 77 3.95 24.10 0.82
N TYR A 78 3.98 25.30 0.25
CA TYR A 78 5.03 26.29 0.53
C TYR A 78 4.95 26.81 1.98
N ALA A 79 3.74 27.16 2.45
CA ALA A 79 3.52 27.71 3.79
C ALA A 79 3.76 26.69 4.91
N SER A 80 3.43 25.42 4.67
CA SER A 80 3.60 24.33 5.63
C SER A 80 4.96 23.63 5.57
N HIS A 81 5.81 23.99 4.59
CA HIS A 81 7.08 23.31 4.31
C HIS A 81 6.95 21.78 4.13
N ALA A 82 5.79 21.31 3.69
CA ALA A 82 5.54 19.89 3.47
C ALA A 82 6.25 19.41 2.19
N GLY A 83 7.15 18.44 2.33
CA GLY A 83 7.91 17.87 1.22
C GLY A 83 7.15 16.85 0.37
N ARG A 84 5.93 16.48 0.78
CA ARG A 84 5.11 15.47 0.10
C ARG A 84 3.62 15.82 0.19
N VAL A 85 2.89 15.47 -0.88
CA VAL A 85 1.43 15.53 -0.95
C VAL A 85 0.85 14.13 -1.10
N VAL A 86 -0.24 13.85 -0.37
CA VAL A 86 -0.91 12.55 -0.38
C VAL A 86 -2.35 12.72 -0.87
N PHE A 87 -2.68 12.07 -1.98
CA PHE A 87 -4.03 12.06 -2.55
C PHE A 87 -4.83 10.86 -2.03
N ASN A 88 -6.08 11.09 -1.63
CA ASN A 88 -7.01 10.03 -1.23
C ASN A 88 -7.39 9.13 -2.43
N GLU A 89 -7.48 9.71 -3.62
CA GLU A 89 -7.92 9.02 -4.83
C GLU A 89 -6.72 8.43 -5.58
N MET A 90 -6.96 7.34 -6.32
CA MET A 90 -5.94 6.76 -7.18
C MET A 90 -5.64 7.69 -8.35
N LEU A 91 -4.38 8.10 -8.50
CA LEU A 91 -3.97 8.96 -9.60
C LEU A 91 -3.64 8.12 -10.84
N THR A 92 -4.14 8.54 -11.99
CA THR A 92 -3.68 7.98 -13.27
C THR A 92 -2.22 8.35 -13.52
N PRO A 93 -1.47 7.60 -14.35
CA PRO A 93 -0.09 7.95 -14.67
C PRO A 93 0.06 9.35 -15.27
N ALA A 94 -0.93 9.84 -16.03
CA ALA A 94 -0.92 11.20 -16.56
C ALA A 94 -1.08 12.25 -15.45
N GLN A 95 -2.05 12.06 -14.55
CA GLN A 95 -2.28 12.95 -13.41
C GLN A 95 -1.05 13.02 -12.50
N PHE A 96 -0.49 11.87 -12.15
CA PHE A 96 0.72 11.77 -11.33
C PHE A 96 1.86 12.61 -11.92
N ARG A 97 2.14 12.44 -13.22
CA ARG A 97 3.20 13.20 -13.91
C ARG A 97 2.94 14.70 -13.94
N ASN A 98 1.71 15.11 -14.20
CA ASN A 98 1.36 16.52 -14.30
C ASN A 98 1.46 17.20 -12.93
N LEU A 99 0.92 16.56 -11.89
CA LEU A 99 1.00 17.06 -10.51
C LEU A 99 2.45 17.14 -10.04
N GLN A 100 3.26 16.13 -10.30
CA GLN A 100 4.68 16.13 -9.93
C GLN A 100 5.44 17.28 -10.59
N LYS A 101 5.14 17.60 -11.86
CA LYS A 101 5.74 18.75 -12.57
C LYS A 101 5.28 20.10 -12.04
N ILE A 102 4.01 20.23 -11.63
CA ILE A 102 3.42 21.51 -11.22
C ILE A 102 3.79 21.87 -9.77
N LEU A 103 3.76 20.87 -8.89
CA LEU A 103 3.92 21.03 -7.44
C LEU A 103 5.38 21.01 -7.00
N ASP A 104 6.28 20.38 -7.79
CA ASP A 104 7.72 20.24 -7.48
C ASP A 104 8.01 19.59 -6.11
N VAL A 105 7.08 18.76 -5.63
CA VAL A 105 7.20 17.95 -4.42
C VAL A 105 6.89 16.49 -4.73
N GLU A 106 7.18 15.58 -3.79
CA GLU A 106 6.83 14.18 -3.96
C GLU A 106 5.31 14.01 -3.91
N VAL A 107 4.74 13.43 -4.97
CA VAL A 107 3.31 13.09 -5.05
C VAL A 107 3.14 11.62 -4.69
N MET A 108 2.22 11.34 -3.77
CA MET A 108 1.81 9.99 -3.41
C MET A 108 0.29 9.88 -3.50
N ASP A 109 -0.23 8.75 -3.99
CA ASP A 109 -1.64 8.45 -3.94
C ASP A 109 -1.94 7.38 -2.88
N ARG A 110 -3.22 7.15 -2.59
CA ARG A 110 -3.67 6.14 -1.62
C ARG A 110 -3.14 4.74 -1.94
N THR A 111 -2.98 4.39 -3.22
CA THR A 111 -2.42 3.08 -3.62
C THR A 111 -0.95 2.97 -3.21
N GLY A 112 -0.15 3.99 -3.51
CA GLY A 112 1.27 4.05 -3.13
C GLY A 112 1.45 4.04 -1.62
N LEU A 113 0.58 4.73 -0.88
CA LEU A 113 0.59 4.75 0.58
C LEU A 113 0.31 3.36 1.16
N ILE A 114 -0.74 2.68 0.69
CA ILE A 114 -1.07 1.31 1.13
C ILE A 114 0.07 0.34 0.81
N LEU A 115 0.63 0.40 -0.41
CA LEU A 115 1.77 -0.42 -0.80
C LEU A 115 3.00 -0.21 0.10
N ARG A 116 3.24 1.02 0.55
CA ARG A 116 4.31 1.33 1.49
C ARG A 116 4.07 0.70 2.86
N ILE A 117 2.87 0.87 3.41
CA ILE A 117 2.49 0.23 4.69
C ILE A 117 2.69 -1.29 4.59
N PHE A 118 2.29 -1.88 3.47
CA PHE A 118 2.47 -3.31 3.24
C PHE A 118 3.93 -3.72 3.13
N SER A 119 4.76 -2.90 2.49
CA SER A 119 6.20 -3.17 2.39
C SER A 119 6.85 -3.18 3.77
N ASP A 120 6.45 -2.26 4.64
CA ASP A 120 6.99 -2.15 6.00
C ASP A 120 6.51 -3.31 6.90
N ARG A 121 5.36 -3.91 6.59
CA ARG A 121 4.72 -4.96 7.39
C ARG A 121 4.94 -6.38 6.86
N ALA A 122 5.42 -6.53 5.63
CA ALA A 122 5.68 -7.83 5.02
C ALA A 122 6.83 -8.56 5.73
N ARG A 123 6.48 -9.50 6.62
CA ARG A 123 7.44 -10.29 7.40
C ARG A 123 7.81 -11.60 6.71
N THR A 124 6.82 -12.29 6.13
CA THR A 124 7.07 -13.55 5.43
C THR A 124 7.73 -13.31 4.07
N ARG A 125 8.46 -14.30 3.57
CA ARG A 125 9.04 -14.24 2.22
C ARG A 125 7.96 -14.03 1.16
N GLU A 126 6.85 -14.74 1.28
CA GLU A 126 5.72 -14.64 0.36
C GLU A 126 5.11 -13.24 0.35
N ALA A 127 4.78 -12.69 1.52
CA ALA A 127 4.26 -11.33 1.63
C ALA A 127 5.21 -10.32 0.99
N ARG A 128 6.53 -10.44 1.21
CA ARG A 128 7.53 -9.55 0.61
C ARG A 128 7.51 -9.63 -0.91
N LEU A 129 7.45 -10.83 -1.46
CA LEU A 129 7.38 -11.05 -2.92
C LEU A 129 6.08 -10.51 -3.52
N GLN A 130 4.94 -10.72 -2.86
CA GLN A 130 3.64 -10.21 -3.30
C GLN A 130 3.62 -8.67 -3.30
N VAL A 131 4.10 -8.05 -2.23
CA VAL A 131 4.18 -6.59 -2.12
C VAL A 131 5.15 -6.00 -3.12
N GLU A 132 6.33 -6.60 -3.30
CA GLU A 132 7.29 -6.17 -4.32
C GLU A 132 6.68 -6.24 -5.71
N TYR A 133 6.03 -7.35 -6.05
CA TYR A 133 5.35 -7.53 -7.33
C TYR A 133 4.27 -6.46 -7.56
N ALA A 134 3.41 -6.23 -6.57
CA ALA A 134 2.36 -5.21 -6.65
C ALA A 134 2.94 -3.79 -6.78
N ARG A 135 4.04 -3.49 -6.08
CA ARG A 135 4.75 -2.22 -6.19
C ARG A 135 5.33 -2.00 -7.58
N LEU A 136 5.95 -3.01 -8.17
CA LEU A 136 6.48 -2.93 -9.54
C LEU A 136 5.36 -2.75 -10.57
N GLN A 137 4.23 -3.47 -10.42
CA GLN A 137 3.05 -3.26 -11.25
C GLN A 137 2.51 -1.82 -11.17
N TYR A 138 2.45 -1.26 -9.98
CA TYR A 138 2.02 0.13 -9.75
C TYR A 138 2.99 1.15 -10.37
N LEU A 139 4.30 0.93 -10.22
CA LEU A 139 5.34 1.84 -10.72
C LEU A 139 5.49 1.78 -12.23
N MET A 140 5.36 0.61 -12.85
CA MET A 140 5.59 0.38 -14.28
C MET A 140 4.96 1.45 -15.20
N PRO A 141 3.65 1.73 -15.13
CA PRO A 141 3.03 2.75 -16.00
C PRO A 141 3.43 4.19 -15.66
N ARG A 142 4.05 4.43 -14.49
CA ARG A 142 4.42 5.75 -13.95
C ARG A 142 5.88 6.14 -14.21
N LEU A 143 6.76 5.19 -14.56
CA LEU A 143 8.20 5.42 -14.79
C LEU A 143 8.51 6.42 -15.90
N THR A 144 7.73 6.44 -16.97
CA THR A 144 7.95 7.28 -18.16
C THR A 144 7.96 8.78 -17.86
N GLY A 145 7.46 9.21 -16.70
CA GLY A 145 7.46 10.62 -16.29
C GLY A 145 8.58 11.07 -15.36
N MET A 146 9.08 10.17 -14.51
CA MET A 146 10.05 10.50 -13.46
C MET A 146 11.40 10.97 -14.04
N TRP A 147 11.75 10.50 -15.24
CA TRP A 147 13.01 10.80 -15.92
C TRP A 147 13.13 12.24 -16.43
N THR A 148 12.02 12.96 -16.62
CA THR A 148 12.07 14.36 -17.07
C THR A 148 12.72 15.30 -16.06
N HIS A 149 12.75 14.92 -14.77
CA HIS A 149 13.41 15.70 -13.70
C HIS A 149 14.90 15.32 -13.52
N PHE A 150 15.29 14.06 -13.71
CA PHE A 150 16.69 13.64 -13.63
C PHE A 150 17.57 14.22 -14.75
N GLY A 151 16.99 14.48 -15.94
CA GLY A 151 17.70 15.08 -17.07
C GLY A 151 18.02 16.57 -16.94
N ARG A 152 17.49 17.28 -15.91
CA ARG A 152 17.74 18.72 -15.73
C ARG A 152 18.87 19.04 -14.76
N GLN A 153 19.21 18.15 -13.83
CA GLN A 153 20.24 18.37 -12.82
C GLN A 153 21.61 17.81 -13.22
N ALA A 154 21.67 16.94 -14.23
CA ALA A 154 22.90 16.62 -14.94
C ALA A 154 23.18 17.74 -15.95
N GLY A 155 23.99 18.72 -15.54
CA GLY A 155 24.25 19.93 -16.31
C GLY A 155 24.66 19.69 -17.77
N GLY A 156 24.07 20.50 -18.65
CA GLY A 156 24.61 20.93 -19.94
C GLY A 156 25.35 19.91 -20.81
N SER A 157 24.63 19.15 -21.62
CA SER A 157 25.08 18.89 -23.00
C SER A 157 23.95 18.35 -23.87
N GLY A 158 23.77 18.98 -25.03
CA GLY A 158 23.28 18.28 -26.22
C GLY A 158 21.77 18.23 -26.43
N ARG A 159 21.21 19.32 -26.95
CA ARG A 159 20.50 19.17 -28.23
C ARG A 159 21.52 18.56 -29.20
N LEU A 160 21.41 17.28 -29.53
CA LEU A 160 21.85 16.64 -30.79
C LEU A 160 21.75 15.12 -30.67
N SER A 161 21.01 14.52 -31.61
CA SER A 161 21.36 13.24 -32.23
C SER A 161 21.45 11.98 -31.36
N ASN A 162 20.31 11.35 -31.08
CA ASN A 162 20.22 9.87 -31.06
C ASN A 162 19.24 9.42 -32.14
N LYS A 163 19.57 9.75 -33.39
CA LYS A 163 18.95 9.20 -34.58
C LYS A 163 19.89 8.08 -35.06
N GLY A 164 19.88 6.96 -34.35
CA GLY A 164 20.73 5.81 -34.65
C GLY A 164 20.99 4.91 -33.45
N VAL A 165 20.27 3.79 -33.39
CA VAL A 165 20.60 2.52 -32.72
C VAL A 165 21.21 2.64 -31.32
N GLY A 166 20.35 2.74 -30.32
CA GLY A 166 20.68 2.58 -28.91
C GLY A 166 19.38 2.55 -28.11
N GLU A 167 19.14 1.46 -27.38
CA GLU A 167 17.95 1.30 -26.54
C GLU A 167 17.88 2.47 -25.55
N THR A 168 16.75 3.18 -25.49
CA THR A 168 16.63 4.32 -24.58
C THR A 168 16.76 3.83 -23.13
N GLN A 169 17.38 4.60 -22.24
CA GLN A 169 17.51 4.23 -20.82
C GLN A 169 16.16 3.85 -20.18
N LEU A 170 15.09 4.54 -20.61
CA LEU A 170 13.70 4.23 -20.24
C LEU A 170 13.26 2.82 -20.64
N GLU A 171 13.63 2.38 -21.84
CA GLU A 171 13.30 1.06 -22.35
C GLU A 171 14.11 -0.02 -21.62
N LEU A 172 15.39 0.24 -21.32
CA LEU A 172 16.23 -0.65 -20.51
C LEU A 172 15.67 -0.85 -19.09
N ASP A 173 15.22 0.23 -18.44
CA ASP A 173 14.64 0.16 -17.10
C ASP A 173 13.29 -0.55 -17.11
N ARG A 174 12.46 -0.26 -18.11
CA ARG A 174 11.20 -0.97 -18.31
C ARG A 174 11.44 -2.46 -18.47
N ARG A 175 12.39 -2.88 -19.31
CA ARG A 175 12.76 -4.29 -19.47
C ARG A 175 13.33 -4.91 -18.21
N HIS A 176 14.09 -4.17 -17.40
CA HIS A 176 14.55 -4.65 -16.09
C HIS A 176 13.37 -4.96 -15.16
N ILE A 177 12.39 -4.05 -15.09
CA ILE A 177 11.23 -4.24 -14.22
C ILE A 177 10.33 -5.37 -14.75
N GLU A 178 10.13 -5.47 -16.06
CA GLU A 178 9.38 -6.57 -16.67
C GLU A 178 10.05 -7.93 -16.38
N ARG A 179 11.38 -8.02 -16.48
CA ARG A 179 12.13 -9.23 -16.11
C ARG A 179 11.99 -9.57 -14.63
N ARG A 180 12.15 -8.58 -13.75
CA ARG A 180 11.99 -8.78 -12.30
C ARG A 180 10.57 -9.24 -11.95
N MET A 181 9.55 -8.64 -12.55
CA MET A 181 8.16 -9.08 -12.37
C MET A 181 7.95 -10.52 -12.82
N ALA A 182 8.57 -10.94 -13.94
CA ALA A 182 8.49 -12.33 -14.41
C ALA A 182 9.17 -13.31 -13.44
N GLU A 183 10.30 -12.93 -12.84
CA GLU A 183 10.98 -13.71 -11.79
C GLU A 183 10.10 -13.86 -10.55
N LEU A 184 9.61 -12.74 -10.01
CA LEU A 184 8.73 -12.71 -8.84
C LEU A 184 7.48 -13.57 -9.06
N ARG A 185 6.87 -13.50 -10.25
CA ARG A 185 5.71 -14.34 -10.59
C ARG A 185 6.03 -15.83 -10.58
N ARG A 186 7.22 -16.24 -11.05
CA ARG A 186 7.64 -17.65 -10.99
C ARG A 186 7.88 -18.09 -9.54
N GLU A 187 8.46 -17.24 -8.71
CA GLU A 187 8.66 -17.54 -7.29
C GLU A 187 7.33 -17.67 -6.55
N LEU A 188 6.39 -16.74 -6.77
CA LEU A 188 5.04 -16.81 -6.20
C LEU A 188 4.31 -18.09 -6.60
N ASN A 189 4.35 -18.46 -7.89
CA ASN A 189 3.74 -19.72 -8.35
C ASN A 189 4.33 -20.97 -7.67
N ARG A 190 5.62 -20.97 -7.32
CA ARG A 190 6.24 -22.09 -6.57
C ARG A 190 5.73 -22.15 -5.13
N ILE A 191 5.62 -20.99 -4.48
CA ILE A 191 5.08 -20.90 -3.11
C ILE A 191 3.61 -21.35 -3.09
N ASP A 192 2.82 -20.98 -4.09
CA ASP A 192 1.43 -21.41 -4.21
C ASP A 192 1.29 -22.93 -4.34
N GLN A 193 2.20 -23.59 -5.08
CA GLN A 193 2.25 -25.06 -5.17
C GLN A 193 2.63 -25.71 -3.83
N GLU A 194 3.55 -25.13 -3.07
CA GLU A 194 3.88 -25.62 -1.72
C GLU A 194 2.69 -25.46 -0.77
N ARG A 195 1.95 -24.34 -0.86
CA ARG A 195 0.75 -24.08 -0.05
C ARG A 195 -0.39 -25.03 -0.37
N SER A 196 -0.64 -25.36 -1.64
CA SER A 196 -1.74 -26.27 -2.02
C SER A 196 -1.56 -27.65 -1.37
N VAL A 197 -0.34 -28.19 -1.36
CA VAL A 197 0.01 -29.45 -0.69
C VAL A 197 -0.22 -29.36 0.82
N GLN A 198 0.16 -28.24 1.45
CA GLN A 198 -0.13 -28.05 2.87
C GLN A 198 -1.63 -27.92 3.16
N ARG A 199 -2.40 -27.29 2.26
CA ARG A 199 -3.84 -27.11 2.38
C ARG A 199 -4.57 -28.45 2.30
N GLU A 200 -4.18 -29.33 1.38
CA GLU A 200 -4.72 -30.69 1.27
C GLU A 200 -4.51 -31.49 2.56
N LYS A 201 -3.31 -31.41 3.17
CA LYS A 201 -3.04 -32.02 4.48
C LYS A 201 -3.85 -31.42 5.64
N ARG A 202 -4.34 -30.18 5.52
CA ARG A 202 -5.19 -29.53 6.53
C ARG A 202 -6.68 -29.79 6.29
N LEU A 203 -7.10 -29.98 5.03
CA LEU A 203 -8.46 -30.37 4.65
C LEU A 203 -8.85 -31.77 5.13
N SER A 204 -7.87 -32.62 5.40
CA SER A 204 -8.10 -33.92 6.06
C SER A 204 -8.39 -33.82 7.56
N SER A 205 -8.26 -32.64 8.17
CA SER A 205 -8.63 -32.43 9.58
C SER A 205 -10.14 -32.24 9.72
N THR A 206 -10.75 -32.93 10.68
CA THR A 206 -12.19 -32.86 10.98
C THR A 206 -12.59 -31.65 11.84
N LEU A 207 -11.67 -30.73 12.11
CA LEU A 207 -11.92 -29.58 12.98
C LEU A 207 -12.69 -28.47 12.25
N PRO A 208 -13.71 -27.86 12.88
CA PRO A 208 -14.40 -26.69 12.34
C PRO A 208 -13.43 -25.52 12.11
N ARG A 209 -13.61 -24.79 11.02
CA ARG A 209 -12.80 -23.61 10.66
C ARG A 209 -13.63 -22.34 10.78
N ILE A 210 -13.07 -21.32 11.41
CA ILE A 210 -13.68 -20.01 11.63
C ILE A 210 -12.70 -18.95 11.17
N ALA A 211 -13.15 -18.01 10.36
CA ALA A 211 -12.37 -16.85 9.91
C ALA A 211 -12.94 -15.57 10.51
N LEU A 212 -12.08 -14.71 11.05
CA LEU A 212 -12.46 -13.36 11.48
C LEU A 212 -12.33 -12.42 10.28
N VAL A 213 -13.42 -11.75 9.92
CA VAL A 213 -13.48 -10.79 8.81
C VAL A 213 -13.99 -9.44 9.30
N GLY A 214 -13.53 -8.35 8.67
CA GLY A 214 -13.92 -6.99 9.05
C GLY A 214 -12.88 -5.94 8.70
N TYR A 215 -13.26 -4.68 8.82
CA TYR A 215 -12.38 -3.55 8.53
C TYR A 215 -11.10 -3.56 9.37
N THR A 216 -10.04 -2.94 8.86
CA THR A 216 -8.84 -2.64 9.64
C THR A 216 -9.22 -1.84 10.89
N ASN A 217 -8.50 -2.09 11.99
CA ASN A 217 -8.78 -1.50 13.30
C ASN A 217 -10.16 -1.83 13.93
N ALA A 218 -10.90 -2.82 13.40
CA ALA A 218 -12.15 -3.30 14.01
C ALA A 218 -11.96 -4.21 15.25
N GLY A 219 -10.72 -4.37 15.73
CA GLY A 219 -10.41 -5.23 16.89
C GLY A 219 -10.33 -6.74 16.61
N LYS A 220 -10.18 -7.16 15.33
CA LYS A 220 -10.08 -8.58 14.94
C LYS A 220 -8.96 -9.32 15.67
N SER A 221 -7.73 -8.79 15.59
CA SER A 221 -6.56 -9.40 16.24
C SER A 221 -6.67 -9.34 17.77
N THR A 222 -7.29 -8.30 18.32
CA THR A 222 -7.60 -8.20 19.76
C THR A 222 -8.58 -9.29 20.21
N LEU A 223 -9.63 -9.56 19.42
CA LEU A 223 -10.57 -10.66 19.68
C LEU A 223 -9.88 -12.01 19.60
N MET A 224 -9.04 -12.23 18.59
CA MET A 224 -8.27 -13.46 18.45
C MET A 224 -7.37 -13.71 19.65
N ASN A 225 -6.63 -12.69 20.10
CA ASN A 225 -5.75 -12.78 21.27
C ASN A 225 -6.54 -13.09 22.55
N LYS A 226 -7.73 -12.52 22.74
CA LYS A 226 -8.60 -12.85 23.88
C LYS A 226 -9.10 -14.30 23.83
N LEU A 227 -9.48 -14.80 22.65
CA LEU A 227 -9.89 -16.19 22.47
C LEU A 227 -8.74 -17.17 22.71
N LEU A 228 -7.53 -16.82 22.28
CA LEU A 228 -6.31 -17.59 22.56
C LEU A 228 -6.00 -17.64 24.05
N ALA A 229 -6.16 -16.52 24.77
CA ALA A 229 -5.91 -16.45 26.22
C ALA A 229 -6.91 -17.26 27.06
N GLN A 230 -8.14 -17.47 26.57
CA GLN A 230 -9.15 -18.29 27.24
C GLN A 230 -9.01 -19.80 26.92
N GLY A 231 -8.31 -20.16 25.85
CA GLY A 231 -8.04 -21.55 25.49
C GLY A 231 -6.92 -22.13 26.36
N SER A 232 -7.08 -23.36 26.86
CA SER A 232 -6.08 -23.99 27.73
C SER A 232 -4.76 -24.26 27.00
N ALA A 233 -3.74 -23.46 27.30
CA ALA A 233 -2.39 -23.84 27.73
C ALA A 233 -1.69 -25.09 27.14
N SER A 234 -1.78 -25.36 25.84
CA SER A 234 -0.92 -26.37 25.19
C SER A 234 0.10 -25.81 24.19
N PHE A 235 0.13 -24.48 23.98
CA PHE A 235 1.17 -23.78 23.20
C PHE A 235 1.40 -22.34 23.71
N ALA A 236 1.18 -22.10 25.02
CA ALA A 236 1.74 -20.93 25.70
C ALA A 236 3.27 -21.12 25.67
N GLU A 237 4.09 -20.33 24.99
CA GLU A 237 4.23 -18.89 25.15
C GLU A 237 4.60 -18.15 23.85
N GLU A 238 4.71 -18.82 22.69
CA GLU A 238 5.53 -18.23 21.62
C GLU A 238 4.86 -17.31 20.59
N LYS A 239 3.54 -17.22 20.44
CA LYS A 239 2.97 -16.43 19.31
C LYS A 239 1.65 -15.74 19.60
N GLN A 240 1.67 -14.72 20.46
CA GLN A 240 0.65 -13.67 20.43
C GLN A 240 0.59 -13.04 19.03
N VAL A 241 -0.61 -12.79 18.51
CA VAL A 241 -0.76 -12.08 17.24
C VAL A 241 -0.51 -10.60 17.50
N TYR A 242 0.35 -10.01 16.68
CA TYR A 242 0.71 -8.60 16.78
C TYR A 242 -0.54 -7.74 16.60
N ALA A 243 -1.00 -7.13 17.69
CA ALA A 243 -2.15 -6.24 17.70
C ALA A 243 -1.65 -4.83 18.05
N GLN A 244 -1.82 -3.89 17.13
CA GLN A 244 -1.61 -2.47 17.35
C GLN A 244 -2.78 -1.70 16.75
N ASP A 245 -3.09 -0.53 17.31
CA ASP A 245 -4.09 0.42 16.82
C ASP A 245 -3.60 1.14 15.56
N MET A 246 -3.26 0.36 14.52
CA MET A 246 -2.76 0.84 13.24
C MET A 246 -3.32 -0.01 12.08
N LEU A 247 -3.62 0.63 10.96
CA LEU A 247 -4.20 -0.03 9.78
C LEU A 247 -3.27 -1.10 9.21
N PHE A 248 -3.78 -2.33 8.98
CA PHE A 248 -3.04 -3.50 8.50
C PHE A 248 -2.08 -4.16 9.50
N ALA A 249 -2.41 -4.23 10.79
CA ALA A 249 -1.55 -4.85 11.81
C ALA A 249 -1.15 -6.30 11.47
N THR A 250 -2.02 -7.01 10.75
CA THR A 250 -1.83 -8.40 10.29
C THR A 250 -1.97 -8.45 8.77
N LEU A 251 -0.92 -8.90 8.08
CA LEU A 251 -0.88 -9.09 6.63
C LEU A 251 -0.82 -10.58 6.24
N ASP A 252 -0.25 -11.42 7.10
CA ASP A 252 -0.22 -12.87 6.92
C ASP A 252 -1.38 -13.53 7.68
N THR A 253 -2.14 -14.41 7.04
CA THR A 253 -3.17 -15.21 7.71
C THR A 253 -2.52 -16.12 8.75
N THR A 254 -3.00 -16.00 9.99
CA THR A 254 -2.51 -16.83 11.10
C THR A 254 -3.61 -17.78 11.51
N ILE A 255 -3.44 -19.07 11.20
CA ILE A 255 -4.34 -20.12 11.68
C ILE A 255 -3.86 -20.61 13.04
N ARG A 256 -4.76 -20.60 14.03
CA ARG A 256 -4.52 -21.14 15.37
C ARG A 256 -5.60 -22.13 15.76
N ARG A 257 -5.22 -23.22 16.43
CA ARG A 257 -6.17 -24.10 17.09
C ARG A 257 -6.58 -23.48 18.43
N ILE A 258 -7.88 -23.35 18.65
CA ILE A 258 -8.47 -22.89 19.89
C ILE A 258 -9.09 -24.09 20.61
N ASP A 259 -8.71 -24.30 21.86
CA ASP A 259 -9.20 -25.38 22.72
C ASP A 259 -9.80 -24.79 23.99
N ILE A 260 -11.12 -24.63 24.01
CA ILE A 260 -11.86 -24.07 25.15
C ILE A 260 -12.41 -25.23 25.95
N LYS A 261 -12.09 -25.27 27.25
CA LYS A 261 -12.54 -26.33 28.16
C LYS A 261 -14.06 -26.53 28.06
N GLY A 262 -14.48 -27.75 27.75
CA GLY A 262 -15.89 -28.13 27.63
C GLY A 262 -16.54 -27.79 26.28
N ARG A 263 -15.79 -27.35 25.26
CA ARG A 263 -16.28 -27.11 23.89
C ARG A 263 -15.47 -27.89 22.87
N LYS A 264 -16.01 -28.09 21.67
CA LYS A 264 -15.26 -28.72 20.57
C LYS A 264 -14.13 -27.78 20.12
N PRO A 265 -12.91 -28.28 19.93
CA PRO A 265 -11.80 -27.48 19.41
C PRO A 265 -12.10 -27.03 17.97
N PHE A 266 -11.59 -25.86 17.60
CA PHE A 266 -11.75 -25.30 16.26
C PHE A 266 -10.48 -24.58 15.81
N LEU A 267 -10.35 -24.36 14.50
CA LEU A 267 -9.29 -23.56 13.91
C LEU A 267 -9.81 -22.15 13.68
N LEU A 268 -9.08 -21.15 14.17
CA LEU A 268 -9.36 -19.72 14.01
C LEU A 268 -8.32 -19.08 13.11
N SER A 269 -8.75 -18.40 12.05
CA SER A 269 -7.91 -17.63 11.14
C SER A 269 -8.17 -16.13 11.30
N ASP A 270 -7.12 -15.33 11.51
CA ASP A 270 -7.19 -13.87 11.41
C ASP A 270 -6.87 -13.45 9.98
N THR A 271 -7.81 -12.75 9.34
CA THR A 271 -7.67 -12.28 7.94
C THR A 271 -7.20 -10.83 7.89
N VAL A 272 -6.64 -10.44 6.75
CA VAL A 272 -6.25 -9.05 6.49
C VAL A 272 -7.50 -8.16 6.61
N GLY A 273 -7.37 -7.06 7.35
CA GLY A 273 -8.49 -6.13 7.49
C GLY A 273 -8.86 -5.45 6.18
N PHE A 274 -10.16 -5.27 5.95
CA PHE A 274 -10.64 -4.50 4.82
C PHE A 274 -10.32 -3.01 4.98
N ILE A 275 -10.03 -2.37 3.86
CA ILE A 275 -9.89 -0.92 3.70
C ILE A 275 -10.80 -0.50 2.56
N ARG A 276 -11.31 0.74 2.62
CA ARG A 276 -12.12 1.27 1.51
C ARG A 276 -11.26 1.39 0.25
N GLU A 277 -11.82 0.92 -0.87
CA GLU A 277 -11.24 1.10 -2.20
C GLU A 277 -9.81 0.51 -2.34
N LEU A 278 -9.64 -0.76 -1.93
CA LEU A 278 -8.40 -1.49 -2.20
C LEU A 278 -8.19 -1.62 -3.73
N PRO A 279 -7.00 -1.30 -4.25
CA PRO A 279 -6.72 -1.42 -5.67
C PRO A 279 -6.87 -2.88 -6.16
N PRO A 280 -7.45 -3.12 -7.34
CA PRO A 280 -7.74 -4.47 -7.82
C PRO A 280 -6.47 -5.31 -8.03
N ASP A 281 -5.36 -4.69 -8.42
CA ASP A 281 -4.06 -5.37 -8.56
C ASP A 281 -3.51 -5.82 -7.20
N LEU A 282 -3.77 -5.02 -6.16
CA LEU A 282 -3.42 -5.34 -4.79
C LEU A 282 -4.27 -6.52 -4.30
N VAL A 283 -5.59 -6.47 -4.51
CA VAL A 283 -6.49 -7.58 -4.16
C VAL A 283 -5.98 -8.89 -4.79
N LYS A 284 -5.65 -8.89 -6.09
CA LYS A 284 -5.11 -10.08 -6.76
C LYS A 284 -3.83 -10.62 -6.14
N ALA A 285 -2.93 -9.74 -5.71
CA ALA A 285 -1.69 -10.15 -5.05
C ALA A 285 -1.94 -10.77 -3.65
N PHE A 286 -3.01 -10.36 -2.95
CA PHE A 286 -3.37 -10.85 -1.63
C PHE A 286 -4.46 -11.94 -1.64
N LEU A 287 -5.08 -12.25 -2.77
CA LEU A 287 -6.11 -13.28 -2.90
C LEU A 287 -5.59 -14.65 -2.47
N SER A 288 -4.36 -15.02 -2.81
CA SER A 288 -3.75 -16.29 -2.36
C SER A 288 -3.61 -16.37 -0.84
N THR A 289 -3.48 -15.21 -0.18
CA THR A 289 -3.46 -15.10 1.29
C THR A 289 -4.88 -15.12 1.87
N LEU A 290 -5.87 -14.60 1.15
CA LEU A 290 -7.29 -14.58 1.55
C LEU A 290 -8.03 -15.90 1.28
N GLU A 291 -7.47 -16.82 0.49
CA GLU A 291 -8.09 -18.11 0.19
C GLU A 291 -8.06 -19.09 1.38
N GLU A 292 -7.27 -18.87 2.42
CA GLU A 292 -7.31 -19.70 3.64
C GLU A 292 -8.63 -19.57 4.42
#